data_AF-A0A1E4IH16-F1
#
_entry.id   AF-A0A1E4IH16-F1
#
_cell.length_a   1.000
_cell.length_b   1.000
_cell.length_c   1.000
_cell.angle_alpha   90.00
_cell.angle_beta   90.00
_cell.angle_gamma   90.00
#
_symmetry.space_group_name_H-M   'P 1'
#
loop_
_entity.id
_entity.type
_entity.pdbx_description
1 polymer ?
#
loop_
_entity_poly.entity_id
_entity_poly.type
_entity_poly.pdbx_seq_one_letter_code
_entity_poly.pdbx_strand_id
1 'polypeptide(L)'
;MLLGVDGCVTVELPSIAHVHVGHAITAWPDTPQQQGLLEVALADAAVAAEHAAYATDGAGDLAAVRLHLGHVLHTVDPVLEPTGPGSGYGLMRALQGSAEHLEYAAEVPDASANLRSGARGMAAALRSLQGEARAIATLAEDARGSTDAGHALAFAHEVRERAERLAGQLLQLRQRLTTVLQAEDPPYRTLPRRYLFGIIRLPSGQWVFESMPGVTRNVSSYD
;
A
#
# COMPACT_ATOMS: atom_id res chain seq x y z
N MET A 1 -27.77 48.89 5.66
CA MET A 1 -28.02 47.78 6.60
C MET A 1 -27.36 46.55 5.99
N LEU A 2 -26.11 46.26 6.37
CA LEU A 2 -25.35 45.09 5.91
C LEU A 2 -25.70 43.94 6.86
N LEU A 3 -26.42 42.93 6.36
CA LEU A 3 -26.64 41.68 7.07
C LEU A 3 -25.42 40.78 6.81
N GLY A 4 -24.48 40.77 7.76
CA GLY A 4 -23.42 39.77 7.82
C GLY A 4 -24.02 38.42 8.21
N VAL A 5 -23.94 37.46 7.31
CA VAL A 5 -24.17 36.04 7.64
C VAL A 5 -22.86 35.47 8.18
N ASP A 6 -22.66 35.60 9.49
CA ASP A 6 -21.66 34.81 10.22
C ASP A 6 -22.17 33.36 10.30
N GLY A 7 -22.05 32.65 9.18
CA GLY A 7 -22.23 31.21 9.14
C GLY A 7 -20.98 30.55 9.74
N CYS A 8 -21.05 30.14 11.01
CA CYS A 8 -20.09 29.20 11.57
C CYS A 8 -20.16 27.90 10.75
N VAL A 9 -19.24 27.72 9.81
CA VAL A 9 -19.06 26.43 9.11
C VAL A 9 -18.44 25.48 10.11
N THR A 10 -19.24 24.64 10.75
CA THR A 10 -18.73 23.50 11.51
C THR A 10 -18.14 22.52 10.52
N VAL A 11 -16.81 22.49 10.41
CA VAL A 11 -16.11 21.49 9.61
C VAL A 11 -16.11 20.19 10.40
N GLU A 12 -16.94 19.23 9.99
CA GLU A 12 -16.89 17.88 10.53
C GLU A 12 -15.59 17.20 10.07
N LEU A 13 -14.79 16.76 11.03
CA LEU A 13 -13.55 16.04 10.76
C LEU A 13 -13.86 14.61 10.34
N PRO A 14 -13.14 14.03 9.37
CA PRO A 14 -13.22 12.60 9.13
C PRO A 14 -12.70 11.83 10.35
N SER A 15 -13.14 10.58 10.51
CA SER A 15 -12.55 9.70 11.51
C SER A 15 -11.07 9.48 11.21
N ILE A 16 -10.27 9.37 12.27
CA ILE A 16 -8.84 9.03 12.18
C ILE A 16 -8.70 7.62 11.60
N ALA A 17 -9.64 6.72 11.91
CA ALA A 17 -9.70 5.40 11.28
C ALA A 17 -9.76 5.52 9.73
N HIS A 18 -10.65 6.38 9.20
CA HIS A 18 -10.72 6.64 7.76
C HIS A 18 -9.48 7.37 7.22
N VAL A 19 -8.83 8.23 8.01
CA VAL A 19 -7.55 8.84 7.60
C VAL A 19 -6.48 7.76 7.36
N HIS A 20 -6.32 6.82 8.30
CA HIS A 20 -5.37 5.72 8.14
C HIS A 20 -5.72 4.81 6.96
N VAL A 21 -6.99 4.49 6.73
CA VAL A 21 -7.43 3.82 5.50
C VAL A 21 -7.02 4.64 4.26
N GLY A 22 -7.24 5.95 4.29
CA GLY A 22 -6.89 6.85 3.20
C GLY A 22 -5.39 6.90 2.88
N HIS A 23 -4.50 6.69 3.85
CA HIS A 23 -3.08 6.51 3.56
C HIS A 23 -2.80 5.27 2.72
N ALA A 24 -3.49 4.18 3.01
CA ALA A 24 -3.36 2.95 2.24
C ALA A 24 -3.94 3.11 0.82
N ILE A 25 -5.12 3.72 0.64
CA ILE A 25 -5.84 3.64 -0.66
C ILE A 25 -6.05 4.97 -1.39
N THR A 26 -5.62 6.09 -0.84
CA THR A 26 -5.87 7.42 -1.44
C THR A 26 -4.59 8.20 -1.65
N ALA A 27 -3.81 8.46 -0.60
CA ALA A 27 -2.57 9.22 -0.76
C ALA A 27 -1.58 8.98 0.39
N TRP A 28 -0.31 8.87 0.03
CA TRP A 28 0.82 8.87 0.95
C TRP A 28 1.86 9.91 0.49
N PRO A 29 2.50 10.69 1.38
CA PRO A 29 3.40 11.76 0.95
C PRO A 29 4.61 11.29 0.14
N ASP A 30 5.16 10.12 0.51
CA ASP A 30 6.44 9.62 -0.03
C ASP A 30 6.28 8.74 -1.29
N THR A 31 5.04 8.41 -1.67
CA THR A 31 4.80 7.59 -2.86
C THR A 31 4.85 8.43 -4.14
N PRO A 32 5.20 7.81 -5.29
CA PRO A 32 5.12 8.46 -6.58
C PRO A 32 3.73 9.02 -6.86
N GLN A 33 3.70 10.28 -7.29
CA GLN A 33 2.47 11.06 -7.53
C GLN A 33 1.53 11.13 -6.29
N GLN A 34 2.06 10.86 -5.10
CA GLN A 34 1.33 10.78 -3.84
C GLN A 34 0.13 9.83 -3.88
N GLN A 35 0.30 8.68 -4.54
CA GLN A 35 -0.71 7.63 -4.58
C GLN A 35 -0.86 6.94 -3.21
N GLY A 36 -1.98 6.24 -2.98
CA GLY A 36 -2.10 5.37 -1.81
C GLY A 36 -1.06 4.26 -1.83
N LEU A 37 -0.58 3.84 -0.66
CA LEU A 37 0.44 2.78 -0.53
C LEU A 37 0.00 1.47 -1.22
N LEU A 38 -1.26 1.08 -1.09
CA LEU A 38 -1.81 -0.14 -1.68
C LEU A 38 -1.95 -0.01 -3.21
N GLU A 39 -2.23 1.19 -3.71
CA GLU A 39 -2.29 1.44 -5.15
C GLU A 39 -0.91 1.34 -5.78
N VAL A 40 0.14 1.83 -5.09
CA VAL A 40 1.53 1.62 -5.50
C VAL A 40 1.91 0.14 -5.46
N ALA A 41 1.53 -0.59 -4.41
CA ALA A 41 1.78 -2.03 -4.32
C ALA A 41 1.12 -2.78 -5.49
N LEU A 42 -0.12 -2.42 -5.88
CA LEU A 42 -0.80 -3.02 -7.02
C LEU A 42 -0.07 -2.75 -8.34
N ALA A 43 0.37 -1.52 -8.55
CA ALA A 43 1.12 -1.14 -9.76
C ALA A 43 2.46 -1.88 -9.85
N ASP A 44 3.25 -1.90 -8.76
CA ASP A 44 4.54 -2.58 -8.75
C ASP A 44 4.41 -4.10 -8.84
N ALA A 45 3.37 -4.70 -8.23
CA ALA A 45 3.10 -6.13 -8.39
C ALA A 45 2.76 -6.51 -9.83
N ALA A 46 2.00 -5.66 -10.54
CA ALA A 46 1.68 -5.89 -11.95
C ALA A 46 2.94 -5.81 -12.84
N VAL A 47 3.79 -4.81 -12.63
CA VAL A 47 5.06 -4.66 -13.37
C VAL A 47 6.02 -5.82 -13.05
N ALA A 48 6.09 -6.27 -11.80
CA ALA A 48 6.89 -7.44 -11.44
C ALA A 48 6.40 -8.71 -12.16
N ALA A 49 5.08 -8.95 -12.20
CA ALA A 49 4.51 -10.09 -12.92
C ALA A 49 4.77 -10.03 -14.43
N GLU A 50 4.62 -8.84 -15.03
CA GLU A 50 4.89 -8.60 -16.45
C GLU A 50 6.35 -8.88 -16.81
N HIS A 51 7.31 -8.34 -16.03
CA HIS A 51 8.71 -8.60 -16.30
C HIS A 51 9.13 -10.04 -16.00
N ALA A 52 8.53 -10.69 -15.00
CA ALA A 52 8.77 -12.11 -14.79
C ALA A 52 8.29 -12.95 -16.00
N ALA A 53 7.16 -12.59 -16.62
CA ALA A 53 6.70 -13.22 -17.86
C ALA A 53 7.71 -13.01 -19.01
N TYR A 54 8.18 -11.78 -19.23
CA TYR A 54 9.22 -11.51 -20.24
C TYR A 54 10.52 -12.28 -20.00
N ALA A 55 10.92 -12.49 -18.73
CA ALA A 55 12.08 -13.32 -18.42
C ALA A 55 11.89 -14.76 -18.91
N THR A 56 10.70 -15.33 -18.76
CA THR A 56 10.40 -16.68 -19.25
C THR A 56 10.21 -16.77 -20.76
N ASP A 57 9.61 -15.76 -21.39
CA ASP A 57 9.42 -15.73 -22.85
C ASP A 57 10.75 -15.51 -23.59
N GLY A 58 11.69 -14.82 -22.94
CA GLY A 58 13.06 -14.62 -23.40
C GLY A 58 14.00 -15.79 -23.14
N ALA A 59 13.51 -17.00 -22.80
CA ALA A 59 14.34 -18.10 -22.30
C ALA A 59 15.52 -18.53 -23.22
N GLY A 60 15.47 -18.23 -24.51
CA GLY A 60 16.57 -18.46 -25.46
C GLY A 60 17.74 -17.47 -25.33
N ASP A 61 17.58 -16.39 -24.56
CA ASP A 61 18.57 -15.34 -24.34
C ASP A 61 18.76 -15.09 -22.84
N LEU A 62 19.83 -15.65 -22.27
CA LEU A 62 20.15 -15.50 -20.85
C LEU A 62 20.38 -14.03 -20.44
N ALA A 63 20.83 -13.17 -21.35
CA ALA A 63 20.97 -11.75 -21.06
C ALA A 63 19.59 -11.08 -20.89
N ALA A 64 18.61 -11.44 -21.73
CA ALA A 64 17.24 -10.98 -21.60
C ALA A 64 16.58 -11.49 -20.30
N VAL A 65 16.78 -12.76 -19.94
CA VAL A 65 16.32 -13.33 -18.66
C VAL A 65 16.84 -12.50 -17.49
N ARG A 66 18.16 -12.24 -17.45
CA ARG A 66 18.80 -11.46 -16.36
C ARG A 66 18.36 -10.00 -16.30
N LEU A 67 18.13 -9.38 -17.46
CA LEU A 67 17.61 -8.02 -17.55
C LEU A 67 16.22 -7.95 -16.88
N HIS A 68 15.31 -8.83 -17.29
CA HIS A 68 13.95 -8.82 -16.79
C HIS A 68 13.85 -9.23 -15.32
N LEU A 69 14.67 -10.17 -14.85
CA LEU A 69 14.78 -10.46 -13.41
C LEU A 69 15.34 -9.27 -12.62
N GLY A 70 16.25 -8.49 -13.20
CA GLY A 70 16.66 -7.20 -12.64
C GLY A 70 15.49 -6.23 -12.49
N HIS A 71 14.63 -6.12 -13.51
CA HIS A 71 13.42 -5.30 -13.41
C HIS A 71 12.47 -5.78 -12.31
N VAL A 72 12.29 -7.10 -12.16
CA VAL A 72 11.52 -7.68 -11.04
C VAL A 72 12.11 -7.24 -9.71
N LEU A 73 13.43 -7.35 -9.53
CA LEU A 73 14.11 -6.91 -8.32
C LEU A 73 13.88 -5.44 -8.02
N HIS A 74 14.02 -4.57 -9.03
CA HIS A 74 13.78 -3.14 -8.86
C HIS A 74 12.36 -2.85 -8.38
N THR A 75 11.35 -3.47 -9.00
CA THR A 75 9.95 -3.30 -8.55
C THR A 75 9.69 -3.82 -7.15
N VAL A 76 10.34 -4.92 -6.76
CA VAL A 76 10.10 -5.56 -5.47
C VAL A 76 10.81 -4.81 -4.34
N ASP A 77 12.09 -4.52 -4.55
CA ASP A 77 12.97 -3.82 -3.62
C ASP A 77 14.03 -2.98 -4.38
N PRO A 78 13.76 -1.68 -4.61
CA PRO A 78 14.70 -0.75 -5.24
C PRO A 78 16.03 -0.57 -4.48
N VAL A 79 16.16 -1.05 -3.23
CA VAL A 79 17.44 -1.04 -2.52
C VAL A 79 18.40 -2.08 -3.11
N LEU A 80 17.87 -3.22 -3.56
CA LEU A 80 18.64 -4.33 -4.12
C LEU A 80 18.99 -4.07 -5.59
N GLU A 81 18.06 -3.50 -6.35
CA GLU A 81 18.29 -3.05 -7.73
C GLU A 81 17.76 -1.62 -7.90
N PRO A 82 18.63 -0.59 -7.90
CA PRO A 82 18.20 0.81 -7.90
C PRO A 82 17.54 1.31 -9.18
N THR A 83 17.71 0.59 -10.30
CA THR A 83 17.24 1.04 -11.61
C THR A 83 16.35 0.02 -12.28
N GLY A 84 15.22 0.48 -12.81
CA GLY A 84 14.29 -0.37 -13.54
C GLY A 84 12.96 0.34 -13.81
N PRO A 85 12.02 -0.36 -14.46
CA PRO A 85 10.64 0.08 -14.62
C PRO A 85 9.84 -0.10 -13.32
N GLY A 86 8.72 0.58 -13.19
CA GLY A 86 7.88 0.56 -11.98
C GLY A 86 7.86 1.90 -11.28
N SER A 87 7.40 1.91 -10.03
CA SER A 87 7.21 3.15 -9.27
C SER A 87 8.52 3.70 -8.69
N GLY A 88 9.53 2.85 -8.50
CA GLY A 88 10.76 3.17 -7.75
C GLY A 88 10.56 3.28 -6.22
N TYR A 89 9.36 3.01 -5.70
CA TYR A 89 9.07 3.00 -4.26
C TYR A 89 9.29 1.62 -3.63
N GLY A 90 8.96 0.56 -4.37
CA GLY A 90 9.14 -0.84 -3.98
C GLY A 90 7.88 -1.47 -3.41
N LEU A 91 7.51 -2.63 -3.98
CA LEU A 91 6.37 -3.44 -3.57
C LEU A 91 6.45 -3.81 -2.08
N MET A 92 7.61 -4.24 -1.59
CA MET A 92 7.77 -4.65 -0.19
C MET A 92 7.48 -3.50 0.78
N ARG A 93 7.99 -2.30 0.49
CA ARG A 93 7.77 -1.10 1.29
C ARG A 93 6.30 -0.67 1.24
N ALA A 94 5.69 -0.73 0.06
CA ALA A 94 4.29 -0.39 -0.15
C ALA A 94 3.33 -1.33 0.60
N LEU A 95 3.57 -2.65 0.55
CA LEU A 95 2.81 -3.66 1.29
C LEU A 95 2.94 -3.46 2.81
N GLN A 96 4.16 -3.21 3.29
CA GLN A 96 4.41 -2.96 4.71
C GLN A 96 3.63 -1.74 5.21
N GLY A 97 3.80 -0.58 4.56
CA GLY A 97 3.12 0.64 4.97
C GLY A 97 1.60 0.51 4.88
N SER A 98 1.09 -0.21 3.87
CA SER A 98 -0.35 -0.51 3.77
C SER A 98 -0.84 -1.32 4.96
N ALA A 99 -0.09 -2.37 5.36
CA ALA A 99 -0.45 -3.19 6.51
C ALA A 99 -0.43 -2.39 7.81
N GLU A 100 0.61 -1.58 8.04
CA GLU A 100 0.74 -0.72 9.21
C GLU A 100 -0.43 0.27 9.33
N HIS A 101 -0.80 0.93 8.23
CA HIS A 101 -1.91 1.86 8.26
C HIS A 101 -3.28 1.19 8.45
N LEU A 102 -3.50 -0.01 7.90
CA LEU A 102 -4.72 -0.76 8.20
C LEU A 102 -4.78 -1.24 9.66
N GLU A 103 -3.64 -1.55 10.28
CA GLU A 103 -3.59 -1.82 11.71
C GLU A 103 -3.91 -0.59 12.55
N TYR A 104 -3.30 0.56 12.24
CA TYR A 104 -3.64 1.81 12.92
C TYR A 104 -5.12 2.15 12.79
N ALA A 105 -5.69 1.98 11.59
CA ALA A 105 -7.12 2.14 11.36
C ALA A 105 -7.97 1.22 12.23
N ALA A 106 -7.50 0.01 12.54
CA ALA A 106 -8.20 -0.94 13.41
C ALA A 106 -7.98 -0.71 14.92
N GLU A 107 -6.97 0.06 15.30
CA GLU A 107 -6.59 0.27 16.69
C GLU A 107 -7.14 1.56 17.27
N VAL A 108 -7.28 2.61 16.46
CA VAL A 108 -7.78 3.91 16.93
C VAL A 108 -9.19 3.83 17.55
N PRO A 109 -9.52 4.65 18.56
CA PRO A 109 -10.78 4.54 19.30
C PRO A 109 -12.04 4.69 18.44
N ASP A 110 -11.97 5.50 17.38
CA ASP A 110 -13.12 5.80 16.50
C ASP A 110 -13.35 4.77 15.39
N ALA A 111 -12.60 3.67 15.37
CA ALA A 111 -12.81 2.58 14.42
C ALA A 111 -14.08 1.77 14.75
N SER A 112 -14.94 1.57 13.74
CA SER A 112 -16.13 0.73 13.84
C SER A 112 -15.77 -0.76 14.04
N ALA A 113 -16.71 -1.56 14.55
CA ALA A 113 -16.48 -3.01 14.70
C ALA A 113 -16.18 -3.71 13.35
N ASN A 114 -16.83 -3.28 12.27
CA ASN A 114 -16.62 -3.80 10.92
C ASN A 114 -15.21 -3.48 10.43
N LEU A 115 -14.78 -2.22 10.51
CA LEU A 115 -13.43 -1.82 10.13
C LEU A 115 -12.36 -2.50 10.98
N ARG A 116 -12.55 -2.62 12.29
CA ARG A 116 -11.60 -3.32 13.18
C ARG A 116 -11.36 -4.77 12.74
N SER A 117 -12.42 -5.51 12.45
CA SER A 117 -12.32 -6.90 12.00
C SER A 117 -11.72 -6.98 10.59
N GLY A 118 -12.27 -6.20 9.66
CA GLY A 118 -11.85 -6.20 8.26
C GLY A 118 -10.39 -5.79 8.06
N ALA A 119 -9.98 -4.67 8.66
CA ALA A 119 -8.64 -4.12 8.48
C ALA A 119 -7.55 -5.00 9.12
N ARG A 120 -7.81 -5.63 10.29
CA ARG A 120 -6.86 -6.60 10.89
C ARG A 120 -6.62 -7.81 10.00
N GLY A 121 -7.69 -8.40 9.46
CA GLY A 121 -7.56 -9.53 8.55
C GLY A 121 -6.80 -9.17 7.26
N MET A 122 -7.00 -7.95 6.77
CA MET A 122 -6.30 -7.43 5.59
C MET A 122 -4.84 -7.13 5.85
N ALA A 123 -4.52 -6.50 6.98
CA ALA A 123 -3.14 -6.24 7.37
C ALA A 123 -2.34 -7.55 7.50
N ALA A 124 -2.92 -8.57 8.13
CA ALA A 124 -2.30 -9.89 8.21
C ALA A 124 -2.04 -10.49 6.81
N ALA A 125 -3.00 -10.39 5.88
CA ALA A 125 -2.82 -10.85 4.51
C ALA A 125 -1.73 -10.06 3.77
N LEU A 126 -1.66 -8.73 3.92
CA LEU A 126 -0.61 -7.89 3.34
C LEU A 126 0.77 -8.26 3.86
N ARG A 127 0.91 -8.59 5.15
CA ARG A 127 2.18 -9.09 5.73
C ARG A 127 2.60 -10.42 5.13
N SER A 128 1.66 -11.33 4.90
CA SER A 128 1.95 -12.58 4.18
C SER A 128 2.42 -12.31 2.75
N LEU A 129 1.75 -11.40 2.03
CA LEU A 129 2.16 -11.01 0.68
C LEU A 129 3.52 -10.31 0.66
N GLN A 130 3.87 -9.54 1.70
CA GLN A 130 5.21 -8.97 1.85
C GLN A 130 6.28 -10.08 1.99
N GLY A 131 5.95 -11.17 2.69
CA GLY A 131 6.79 -12.36 2.77
C GLY A 131 6.99 -13.04 1.40
N GLU A 132 5.92 -13.16 0.61
CA GLU A 132 6.00 -13.68 -0.76
C GLU A 132 6.81 -12.76 -1.69
N ALA A 133 6.64 -11.44 -1.59
CA ALA A 133 7.44 -10.47 -2.32
C ALA A 133 8.94 -10.64 -2.00
N ARG A 134 9.30 -10.84 -0.73
CA ARG A 134 10.69 -11.13 -0.33
C ARG A 134 11.21 -12.43 -0.96
N ALA A 135 10.40 -13.49 -0.99
CA ALA A 135 10.79 -14.75 -1.63
C ALA A 135 11.01 -14.60 -3.14
N ILE A 136 10.17 -13.81 -3.82
CA ILE A 136 10.35 -13.44 -5.23
C ILE A 136 11.68 -12.72 -5.43
N ALA A 137 12.02 -11.76 -4.56
CA ALA A 137 13.29 -11.04 -4.64
C ALA A 137 14.48 -12.01 -4.54
N THR A 138 14.50 -12.87 -3.52
CA THR A 138 15.58 -13.85 -3.34
C THR A 138 15.76 -14.75 -4.57
N LEU A 139 14.66 -15.29 -5.12
CA LEU A 139 14.72 -16.13 -6.32
C LEU A 139 15.22 -15.36 -7.55
N ALA A 140 14.80 -14.10 -7.72
CA ALA A 140 15.25 -13.27 -8.83
C ALA A 140 16.74 -12.90 -8.74
N GLU A 141 17.26 -12.64 -7.53
CA GLU A 141 18.69 -12.44 -7.29
C GLU A 141 19.50 -13.70 -7.63
N ASP A 142 19.08 -14.85 -7.09
CA ASP A 142 19.75 -16.13 -7.33
C ASP A 142 19.78 -16.49 -8.82
N ALA A 143 18.64 -16.30 -9.50
CA ALA A 143 18.51 -16.54 -10.93
C ALA A 143 19.42 -15.62 -11.76
N ARG A 144 19.49 -14.34 -11.39
CA ARG A 144 20.32 -13.36 -12.09
C ARG A 144 21.82 -13.62 -11.88
N GLY A 145 22.20 -14.07 -10.69
CA GLY A 145 23.58 -14.42 -10.34
C GLY A 145 24.04 -15.79 -10.88
N SER A 146 23.12 -16.68 -11.25
CA SER A 146 23.45 -18.03 -11.73
C SER A 146 24.27 -18.00 -13.01
N THR A 147 25.35 -18.78 -13.06
CA THR A 147 26.12 -19.08 -14.30
C THR A 147 25.55 -20.25 -15.09
N ASP A 148 24.63 -21.01 -14.49
CA ASP A 148 23.91 -22.10 -15.13
C ASP A 148 22.60 -21.57 -15.73
N ALA A 149 22.47 -21.68 -17.06
CA ALA A 149 21.29 -21.22 -17.79
C ALA A 149 20.02 -22.01 -17.42
N GLY A 150 20.12 -23.33 -17.19
CA GLY A 150 18.99 -24.14 -16.78
C GLY A 150 18.46 -23.74 -15.41
N HIS A 151 19.36 -23.48 -14.44
CA HIS A 151 18.96 -22.95 -13.13
C HIS A 151 18.34 -21.56 -13.23
N ALA A 152 18.93 -20.65 -14.00
CA ALA A 152 18.40 -19.30 -14.19
C ALA A 152 16.97 -19.33 -14.75
N LEU A 153 16.72 -20.20 -15.73
CA LEU A 153 15.39 -20.38 -16.33
C LEU A 153 14.40 -21.02 -15.35
N ALA A 154 14.81 -22.06 -14.61
CA ALA A 154 13.94 -22.70 -13.63
C ALA A 154 13.47 -21.70 -12.55
N PHE A 155 14.38 -20.87 -12.03
CA PHE A 155 14.02 -19.83 -11.07
C PHE A 155 13.20 -18.70 -11.71
N ALA A 156 13.46 -18.32 -12.96
CA ALA A 156 12.63 -17.35 -13.67
C ALA A 156 11.17 -17.82 -13.79
N HIS A 157 10.93 -19.11 -14.05
CA HIS A 157 9.58 -19.68 -14.05
C HIS A 157 8.91 -19.62 -12.67
N GLU A 158 9.63 -19.97 -11.60
CA GLU A 158 9.12 -19.88 -10.23
C GLU A 158 8.81 -18.42 -9.84
N VAL A 159 9.68 -17.47 -10.22
CA VAL A 159 9.48 -16.03 -10.03
C VAL A 159 8.19 -15.58 -10.72
N ARG A 160 7.96 -15.99 -11.98
CA ARG A 160 6.73 -15.67 -12.72
C ARG A 160 5.49 -16.18 -12.01
N GLU A 161 5.44 -17.46 -11.68
CA GLU A 161 4.26 -18.05 -11.03
C GLU A 161 3.94 -17.38 -9.70
N ARG A 162 4.97 -17.03 -8.91
CA ARG A 162 4.79 -16.32 -7.64
C ARG A 162 4.35 -14.88 -7.84
N ALA A 163 4.94 -14.15 -8.79
CA ALA A 163 4.60 -12.76 -9.06
C ALA A 163 3.15 -12.62 -9.57
N GLU A 164 2.72 -13.49 -10.49
CA GLU A 164 1.34 -13.53 -10.98
C GLU A 164 0.35 -13.84 -9.86
N ARG A 165 0.66 -14.84 -9.01
CA ARG A 165 -0.16 -15.20 -7.85
C ARG A 165 -0.27 -14.04 -6.86
N LEU A 166 0.85 -13.39 -6.54
CA LEU A 166 0.89 -12.24 -5.63
C LEU A 166 0.02 -11.10 -6.17
N ALA A 167 0.20 -10.74 -7.45
CA ALA A 167 -0.58 -9.67 -8.09
C ALA A 167 -2.09 -9.98 -8.05
N GLY A 168 -2.49 -11.23 -8.35
CA GLY A 168 -3.87 -11.68 -8.28
C GLY A 168 -4.44 -11.62 -6.85
N GLN A 169 -3.69 -12.08 -5.86
CA GLN A 169 -4.09 -12.01 -4.44
C GLN A 169 -4.23 -10.56 -3.96
N LEU A 170 -3.35 -9.66 -4.38
CA LEU A 170 -3.39 -8.26 -4.00
C LEU A 170 -4.63 -7.55 -4.59
N LEU A 171 -4.98 -7.84 -5.83
CA LEU A 171 -6.21 -7.35 -6.46
C LEU A 171 -7.47 -7.84 -5.72
N GLN A 172 -7.52 -9.12 -5.36
CA GLN A 172 -8.63 -9.68 -4.58
C GLN A 172 -8.74 -9.01 -3.20
N LEU A 173 -7.60 -8.78 -2.54
CA LEU A 173 -7.55 -8.11 -1.25
C LEU A 173 -8.03 -6.66 -1.35
N ARG A 174 -7.64 -5.94 -2.41
CA ARG A 174 -8.12 -4.59 -2.70
C ARG A 174 -9.63 -4.53 -2.89
N GLN A 175 -10.20 -5.50 -3.60
CA GLN A 175 -11.65 -5.59 -3.79
C GLN A 175 -12.37 -5.89 -2.47
N ARG A 176 -11.83 -6.78 -1.64
CA ARG A 176 -12.37 -7.06 -0.31
C ARG A 176 -12.33 -5.82 0.59
N LEU A 177 -11.27 -5.02 0.51
CA LEU A 177 -11.18 -3.75 1.25
C LEU A 177 -12.28 -2.78 0.79
N THR A 178 -12.53 -2.65 -0.51
CA THR A 178 -13.66 -1.87 -1.01
C THR A 178 -14.98 -2.31 -0.38
N THR A 179 -15.25 -3.62 -0.28
CA THR A 179 -16.48 -4.14 0.34
C THR A 179 -16.58 -3.76 1.82
N VAL A 180 -15.50 -3.90 2.59
CA VAL A 180 -15.48 -3.51 4.02
C VAL A 180 -15.80 -2.02 4.16
N LEU A 181 -15.16 -1.18 3.34
CA LEU A 181 -15.30 0.27 3.41
C LEU A 181 -16.67 0.80 2.94
N GLN A 182 -17.31 0.09 2.00
CA GLN A 182 -18.68 0.39 1.58
C GLN A 182 -19.73 0.05 2.65
N ALA A 183 -19.39 -0.87 3.56
CA ALA A 183 -20.27 -1.29 4.66
C ALA A 183 -20.07 -0.47 5.94
N GLU A 184 -19.13 0.49 5.98
CA GLU A 184 -18.99 1.43 7.09
C GLU A 184 -20.20 2.38 7.19
N ASP A 185 -20.43 2.95 8.37
CA ASP A 185 -21.44 3.98 8.61
C ASP A 185 -20.80 5.22 9.31
N PRO A 186 -20.62 6.34 8.60
CA PRO A 186 -20.85 6.50 7.15
C PRO A 186 -19.81 5.70 6.33
N PRO A 187 -20.14 5.31 5.08
CA PRO A 187 -19.17 4.66 4.19
C PRO A 187 -17.91 5.51 3.99
N TYR A 188 -16.76 4.87 3.82
CA TYR A 188 -15.53 5.59 3.49
C TYR A 188 -15.73 6.45 2.23
N ARG A 189 -15.21 7.67 2.29
CA ARG A 189 -15.12 8.58 1.14
C ARG A 189 -13.68 9.05 1.01
N THR A 190 -13.24 9.26 -0.23
CA THR A 190 -11.93 9.85 -0.50
C THR A 190 -11.77 11.16 0.28
N LEU A 191 -10.78 11.20 1.16
CA LEU A 191 -10.55 12.33 2.03
C LEU A 191 -9.68 13.39 1.34
N PRO A 192 -9.98 14.69 1.52
CA PRO A 192 -9.07 15.75 1.10
C PRO A 192 -7.67 15.60 1.71
N ARG A 193 -6.63 15.86 0.93
CA ARG A 193 -5.21 15.72 1.35
C ARG A 193 -4.86 16.41 2.67
N ARG A 194 -5.48 17.56 2.94
CA ARG A 194 -5.30 18.30 4.21
C ARG A 194 -5.63 17.47 5.46
N TYR A 195 -6.57 16.53 5.36
CA TYR A 195 -6.92 15.64 6.47
C TYR A 195 -6.04 14.40 6.50
N LEU A 196 -5.68 13.85 5.33
CA LEU A 196 -4.75 12.73 5.23
C LEU A 196 -3.44 13.09 5.91
N PHE A 197 -2.82 14.20 5.50
CA PHE A 197 -1.53 14.61 6.01
C PHE A 197 -1.61 15.48 7.27
N GLY A 198 -2.78 15.52 7.92
CA GLY A 198 -3.08 16.41 9.04
C GLY A 198 -3.18 15.72 10.38
N ILE A 199 -2.84 14.43 10.49
CA ILE A 199 -2.82 13.71 11.76
C ILE A 199 -1.39 13.55 12.29
N ILE A 200 -1.23 13.68 13.60
CA ILE A 200 0.02 13.48 14.32
C ILE A 200 -0.18 12.45 15.44
N ARG A 201 0.89 11.71 15.76
CA ARG A 201 0.93 10.81 16.91
C ARG A 201 1.60 11.50 18.08
N LEU A 202 0.86 11.71 19.17
CA LEU A 202 1.39 12.29 20.39
C LEU A 202 2.35 11.32 21.11
N PRO A 203 3.22 11.79 22.02
CA PRO A 203 4.06 10.92 22.85
C PRO A 203 3.27 9.89 23.67
N SER A 204 2.01 10.20 23.99
CA SER A 204 1.08 9.25 24.63
C SER A 204 0.67 8.08 23.74
N GLY A 205 1.01 8.11 22.44
CA GLY A 205 0.58 7.15 21.43
C GLY A 205 -0.77 7.49 20.78
N GLN A 206 -1.48 8.51 21.29
CA GLN A 206 -2.76 8.94 20.74
C GLN A 206 -2.59 9.68 19.41
N TRP A 207 -3.43 9.35 18.44
CA TRP A 207 -3.56 10.07 17.19
C TRP A 207 -4.53 11.24 17.35
N VAL A 208 -4.14 12.40 16.84
CA VAL A 208 -4.98 13.61 16.82
C VAL A 208 -4.76 14.37 15.51
N PHE A 209 -5.75 15.17 15.11
CA PHE A 209 -5.51 16.18 14.08
C PHE A 209 -4.61 17.28 14.64
N GLU A 210 -3.62 17.66 13.84
CA GLU A 210 -2.86 18.90 14.03
C GLU A 210 -3.83 20.08 14.04
N SER A 211 -3.51 21.13 14.79
CA SER A 211 -4.34 22.33 14.86
C SER A 211 -4.49 22.97 13.48
N MET A 212 -5.61 22.69 12.81
CA MET A 212 -5.93 23.26 11.51
C MET A 212 -6.69 24.59 11.67
N PRO A 213 -6.28 25.68 10.98
CA PRO A 213 -7.04 26.92 10.97
C PRO A 213 -8.50 26.69 10.56
N GLY A 214 -9.45 27.14 11.39
CA GLY A 214 -10.89 27.00 11.12
C GLY A 214 -11.53 25.67 11.54
N VAL A 215 -10.79 24.76 12.18
CA VAL A 215 -11.34 23.53 12.76
C VAL A 215 -11.38 23.66 14.29
N THR A 216 -12.57 23.82 14.86
CA THR A 216 -12.77 23.75 16.31
C THR A 216 -12.79 22.29 16.77
N ARG A 217 -11.89 21.92 17.68
CA ARG A 217 -11.92 20.60 18.34
C ARG A 217 -13.20 20.48 19.17
N ASN A 218 -14.14 19.63 18.76
CA ASN A 218 -15.14 19.10 19.69
C ASN A 218 -14.43 18.02 20.53
N VAL A 219 -13.84 18.42 21.64
CA VAL A 219 -13.36 17.50 22.66
C VAL A 219 -14.61 17.00 23.39
N SER A 220 -15.28 15.98 22.86
CA SER A 220 -16.24 15.22 23.66
C SER A 220 -15.41 14.38 24.62
N SER A 221 -15.27 14.86 25.85
CA SER A 221 -14.82 14.06 26.98
C SER A 221 -15.75 12.85 27.09
N TYR A 222 -15.21 11.65 26.83
CA TYR A 222 -15.83 10.45 27.34
C TYR A 222 -15.44 10.36 28.82
N ASP A 223 -16.38 10.73 29.68
CA ASP A 223 -16.42 10.31 31.08
C ASP A 223 -16.81 8.83 31.16
#